data_AF-A0A520GYQ8-F1
#
_entry.id   AF-A0A520GYQ8-F1
#
_cell.length_a   1.000
_cell.length_b   1.000
_cell.length_c   1.000
_cell.angle_alpha   90.00
_cell.angle_beta   90.00
_cell.angle_gamma   90.00
#
_symmetry.space_group_name_H-M   'P 1'
#
loop_
_entity.id
_entity.type
_entity.pdbx_description
1 polymer ?
#
loop_
_entity_poly.entity_id
_entity_poly.type
_entity_poly.pdbx_seq_one_letter_code
_entity_poly.pdbx_strand_id
1 'polypeptide(L)'
;LQAKGKALAERLDKGETLAALGTEIGVNPQEGDDLARNQAKDALTVDVVNRIFATAVGKAGSAASGEARAVYKVEAATMPAFVAGSPADKTIEGNFRTALADDVLGEYIAEVQKNAGVSVNQAALRRAIGGEY
;
A
#
# COMPACT_ATOMS: atom_id res chain seq x y z
N LEU A 1 -26.32 -2.71 -1.34
CA LEU A 1 -25.38 -2.60 -2.48
C LEU A 1 -24.31 -3.71 -2.53
N GLN A 2 -23.74 -4.13 -1.39
CA GLN A 2 -22.71 -5.19 -1.35
C GLN A 2 -23.14 -6.51 -2.02
N ALA A 3 -24.28 -7.08 -1.61
CA ALA A 3 -24.77 -8.36 -2.15
C ALA A 3 -25.01 -8.28 -3.68
N LYS A 4 -25.64 -7.19 -4.14
CA LYS A 4 -25.84 -6.91 -5.57
C LYS A 4 -24.51 -6.79 -6.32
N GLY A 5 -23.54 -6.05 -5.78
CA GLY A 5 -22.21 -5.91 -6.40
C GLY A 5 -21.45 -7.22 -6.48
N LYS A 6 -21.57 -8.10 -5.47
CA LYS A 6 -20.98 -9.45 -5.51
C LYS A 6 -21.62 -10.32 -6.59
N ALA A 7 -22.96 -10.33 -6.68
CA ALA A 7 -23.67 -11.09 -7.70
C ALA A 7 -23.32 -10.65 -9.13
N LEU A 8 -23.16 -9.34 -9.36
CA LEU A 8 -22.72 -8.81 -10.66
C LEU A 8 -21.26 -9.20 -10.96
N ALA A 9 -20.36 -9.15 -9.98
CA ALA A 9 -18.98 -9.60 -10.15
C ALA A 9 -18.91 -11.09 -10.50
N GLU A 10 -19.71 -11.95 -9.85
CA GLU A 10 -19.79 -13.38 -10.17
C GLU A 10 -20.29 -13.65 -11.60
N ARG A 11 -21.21 -12.82 -12.11
CA ARG A 11 -21.68 -12.89 -13.50
C ARG A 11 -20.60 -12.45 -14.50
N LEU A 12 -19.85 -11.38 -14.19
CA LEU A 12 -18.68 -10.97 -14.97
C LEU A 12 -17.59 -12.06 -15.03
N ASP A 13 -17.38 -12.76 -13.91
CA ASP A 13 -16.45 -13.90 -13.84
C ASP A 13 -16.90 -15.08 -14.69
N LYS A 14 -18.21 -15.29 -14.85
CA LYS A 14 -18.79 -16.33 -15.70
C LYS A 14 -18.75 -15.99 -17.20
N GLY A 15 -18.28 -14.79 -17.56
CA GLY A 15 -18.09 -14.36 -18.95
C GLY A 15 -19.16 -13.41 -19.48
N GLU A 16 -20.07 -12.93 -18.63
CA GLU A 16 -20.99 -11.87 -19.03
C GLU A 16 -20.22 -10.55 -19.22
N THR A 17 -20.66 -9.71 -20.17
CA THR A 17 -19.95 -8.47 -20.50
C THR A 17 -20.35 -7.32 -19.56
N LEU A 18 -19.40 -6.42 -19.29
CA LEU A 18 -19.65 -5.18 -18.55
C LEU A 18 -20.76 -4.33 -19.20
N ALA A 19 -20.85 -4.34 -20.54
CA ALA A 19 -21.89 -3.64 -21.28
C ALA A 19 -23.31 -4.21 -21.07
N ALA A 20 -23.45 -5.53 -21.06
CA ALA A 20 -24.74 -6.19 -20.82
C ALA A 20 -25.24 -5.93 -19.39
N LEU A 21 -24.36 -6.11 -18.41
CA LEU A 21 -24.69 -5.84 -17.00
C LEU A 21 -24.96 -4.36 -16.75
N GLY A 22 -24.19 -3.47 -17.37
CA GLY A 22 -24.39 -2.03 -17.30
C GLY A 22 -25.77 -1.63 -17.81
N THR A 23 -26.17 -2.15 -18.98
CA THR A 23 -27.49 -1.90 -19.57
C THR A 23 -28.62 -2.42 -18.67
N GLU A 24 -28.47 -3.60 -18.07
CA GLU A 24 -29.45 -4.18 -17.14
C GLU A 24 -29.70 -3.28 -15.92
N ILE A 25 -28.66 -2.64 -15.39
CA ILE A 25 -28.75 -1.82 -14.19
C ILE A 25 -28.83 -0.31 -14.48
N GLY A 26 -28.87 0.09 -15.77
CA GLY A 26 -28.93 1.49 -16.20
C GLY A 26 -27.65 2.29 -15.94
N VAL A 27 -26.48 1.64 -15.97
CA VAL A 27 -25.16 2.27 -15.74
C VAL A 27 -24.28 2.07 -16.96
N ASN A 28 -23.60 3.14 -17.39
CA ASN A 28 -22.63 3.04 -18.46
C ASN A 28 -21.30 2.48 -17.93
N PRO A 29 -20.78 1.37 -18.50
CA PRO A 29 -19.46 0.88 -18.13
C PRO A 29 -18.38 1.88 -18.54
N GLN A 30 -17.30 1.93 -17.77
CA GLN A 30 -16.12 2.74 -18.05
C GLN A 30 -14.90 1.83 -18.10
N GLU A 31 -13.97 2.15 -19.01
CA GLU A 31 -12.64 1.54 -19.05
C GLU A 31 -11.68 2.38 -18.20
N GLY A 32 -10.74 1.70 -17.55
CA GLY A 32 -9.79 2.32 -16.63
C GLY A 32 -8.39 1.80 -16.88
N ASP A 33 -7.62 2.53 -17.67
CA ASP A 33 -6.22 2.24 -17.96
C ASP A 33 -5.28 3.04 -17.06
N ASP A 34 -3.97 2.81 -17.15
CA ASP A 34 -2.92 3.55 -16.44
C ASP A 34 -3.24 3.82 -14.96
N LEU A 35 -3.70 2.78 -14.26
CA LEU A 35 -3.94 2.83 -12.82
C LEU A 35 -2.62 2.63 -12.08
N ALA A 36 -2.42 3.40 -11.01
CA ALA A 36 -1.28 3.27 -10.11
C ALA A 36 -1.76 3.01 -8.68
N ARG A 37 -1.03 2.16 -7.94
CA ARG A 37 -1.36 1.86 -6.54
C ARG A 37 -1.37 3.15 -5.71
N ASN A 38 -2.31 3.22 -4.77
CA ASN A 38 -2.49 4.38 -3.87
C ASN A 38 -2.80 5.71 -4.58
N GLN A 39 -3.27 5.68 -5.82
CA GLN A 39 -3.68 6.88 -6.55
C GLN A 39 -5.15 6.74 -6.97
N ALA A 40 -5.95 7.75 -6.68
CA ALA A 40 -7.31 7.85 -7.24
C ALA A 40 -7.22 8.22 -8.71
N LYS A 41 -8.16 7.74 -9.52
CA LYS A 41 -8.23 8.06 -10.94
C LYS A 41 -9.67 8.05 -11.41
N ASP A 42 -10.07 9.07 -12.16
CA ASP A 42 -11.42 9.24 -12.69
C ASP A 42 -12.48 9.08 -11.57
N ALA A 43 -13.41 8.13 -11.72
CA ALA A 43 -14.43 7.81 -10.73
C ALA A 43 -13.96 6.80 -9.65
N LEU A 44 -12.73 6.30 -9.74
CA LEU A 44 -12.17 5.30 -8.83
C LEU A 44 -11.46 5.97 -7.65
N THR A 45 -12.00 5.75 -6.45
CA THR A 45 -11.32 6.16 -5.22
C THR A 45 -10.06 5.33 -4.98
N VAL A 46 -9.16 5.83 -4.13
CA VAL A 46 -7.93 5.10 -3.73
C VAL A 46 -8.25 3.69 -3.22
N ASP A 47 -9.31 3.54 -2.43
CA ASP A 47 -9.74 2.24 -1.89
C ASP A 47 -10.19 1.28 -2.98
N VAL A 48 -10.90 1.77 -4.01
CA VAL A 48 -11.31 0.97 -5.16
C VAL A 48 -10.10 0.53 -5.96
N VAL A 49 -9.17 1.45 -6.25
CA VAL A 49 -7.93 1.15 -6.98
C VAL A 49 -7.10 0.11 -6.22
N ASN A 50 -6.92 0.26 -4.91
CA ASN A 50 -6.21 -0.71 -4.09
C ASN A 50 -6.89 -2.09 -4.11
N ARG A 51 -8.22 -2.12 -4.15
CA ARG A 51 -8.98 -3.37 -4.26
C ARG A 51 -8.87 -4.02 -5.65
N ILE A 52 -8.77 -3.22 -6.72
CA ILE A 52 -8.46 -3.69 -8.09
C ILE A 52 -7.08 -4.37 -8.10
N PHE A 53 -6.04 -3.73 -7.55
CA PHE A 53 -4.69 -4.31 -7.47
C PHE A 53 -4.58 -5.56 -6.57
N ALA A 54 -5.54 -5.76 -5.66
CA ALA A 54 -5.66 -6.97 -4.85
C ALA A 54 -6.48 -8.09 -5.54
N THR A 55 -7.02 -7.84 -6.73
CA THR A 55 -7.79 -8.80 -7.52
C THR A 55 -6.91 -9.37 -8.63
N ALA A 56 -6.98 -10.69 -8.86
CA ALA A 56 -6.18 -11.34 -9.89
C ALA A 56 -6.60 -10.91 -11.31
N VAL A 57 -5.65 -10.91 -12.24
CA VAL A 57 -5.93 -10.67 -13.67
C VAL A 57 -6.92 -11.72 -14.18
N GLY A 58 -7.88 -11.28 -15.00
CA GLY A 58 -8.99 -12.06 -15.51
C GLY A 58 -10.16 -12.24 -14.54
N LYS A 59 -10.05 -11.76 -13.30
CA LYS A 59 -11.10 -11.86 -12.28
C LYS A 59 -11.86 -10.55 -12.08
N ALA A 60 -13.12 -10.70 -11.72
CA ALA A 60 -14.01 -9.62 -11.34
C ALA A 60 -14.05 -9.43 -9.83
N GLY A 61 -14.40 -8.22 -9.42
CA GLY A 61 -14.48 -7.85 -8.02
C GLY A 61 -15.50 -6.73 -7.78
N SER A 62 -15.74 -6.45 -6.51
CA SER A 62 -16.52 -5.28 -6.11
C SER A 62 -15.92 -4.59 -4.90
N ALA A 63 -15.98 -3.27 -4.92
CA ALA A 63 -15.43 -2.39 -3.88
C ALA A 63 -16.44 -1.33 -3.46
N ALA A 64 -16.35 -0.85 -2.22
CA ALA A 64 -17.12 0.31 -1.79
C ALA A 64 -16.49 1.58 -2.39
N SER A 65 -17.33 2.52 -2.82
CA SER A 65 -16.91 3.79 -3.41
C SER A 65 -17.79 4.91 -2.86
N GLY A 66 -17.50 5.35 -1.64
CA GLY A 66 -18.38 6.24 -0.88
C GLY A 66 -19.76 5.61 -0.66
N GLU A 67 -20.82 6.29 -1.10
CA GLU A 67 -22.20 5.78 -1.05
C GLU A 67 -22.52 4.78 -2.17
N ALA A 68 -21.64 4.64 -3.17
CA ALA A 68 -21.79 3.73 -4.29
C ALA A 68 -20.96 2.44 -4.11
N ARG A 69 -21.12 1.51 -5.07
CA ARG A 69 -20.33 0.27 -5.17
C ARG A 69 -19.75 0.18 -6.58
N ALA A 70 -18.43 0.09 -6.67
CA ALA A 70 -17.76 -0.22 -7.93
C ALA A 70 -17.78 -1.74 -8.17
N VAL A 71 -18.07 -2.16 -9.40
CA VAL A 71 -17.93 -3.53 -9.89
C VAL A 71 -17.02 -3.47 -11.09
N TYR A 72 -15.99 -4.31 -11.11
CA TYR A 72 -14.91 -4.22 -12.10
C TYR A 72 -14.43 -5.61 -12.49
N LYS A 73 -13.72 -5.71 -13.62
CA LYS A 73 -12.97 -6.88 -14.06
C LYS A 73 -11.54 -6.45 -14.38
N VAL A 74 -10.55 -7.17 -13.85
CA VAL A 74 -9.14 -6.87 -14.11
C VAL A 74 -8.76 -7.51 -15.43
N GLU A 75 -8.47 -6.71 -16.46
CA GLU A 75 -8.10 -7.25 -17.79
C GLU A 75 -6.61 -7.56 -17.90
N ALA A 76 -5.77 -6.66 -17.40
CA ALA A 76 -4.32 -6.80 -17.42
C ALA A 76 -3.70 -6.16 -16.18
N ALA A 77 -2.50 -6.63 -15.82
CA ALA A 77 -1.65 -5.97 -14.85
C ALA A 77 -0.22 -6.00 -15.38
N THR A 78 0.35 -4.82 -15.63
CA THR A 78 1.73 -4.67 -16.08
C THR A 78 2.60 -4.23 -14.91
N MET A 79 3.65 -5.00 -14.62
CA MET A 79 4.71 -4.55 -13.74
C MET A 79 5.80 -3.90 -14.59
N PRO A 80 6.17 -2.63 -14.34
CA PRO A 80 7.31 -2.03 -15.03
C PRO A 80 8.55 -2.90 -14.85
N ALA A 81 9.35 -3.05 -15.91
CA ALA A 81 10.60 -3.77 -15.82
C ALA A 81 11.52 -3.09 -14.80
N PHE A 82 12.16 -3.89 -13.95
CA PHE A 82 13.24 -3.39 -13.10
C PHE A 82 14.43 -3.03 -13.98
N VAL A 83 14.84 -1.75 -13.97
CA VAL A 83 15.98 -1.25 -14.75
C VAL A 83 17.05 -0.76 -13.79
N ALA A 84 18.00 -1.63 -13.49
CA ALA A 84 19.09 -1.33 -12.56
C ALA A 84 19.75 0.02 -12.88
N GLY A 85 19.82 0.91 -11.88
CA GLY A 85 20.39 2.24 -12.01
C GLY A 85 19.42 3.33 -12.46
N SER A 86 18.12 3.04 -12.55
CA SER A 86 17.09 4.06 -12.76
C SER A 86 17.14 5.12 -11.65
N PRO A 87 16.67 6.36 -11.89
CA PRO A 87 16.63 7.40 -10.86
C PRO A 87 15.87 6.96 -9.60
N ALA A 88 14.78 6.20 -9.76
CA ALA A 88 14.01 5.65 -8.66
C ALA A 88 14.81 4.64 -7.83
N ASP A 89 15.59 3.76 -8.49
CA ASP A 89 16.43 2.78 -7.80
C ASP A 89 17.56 3.45 -7.01
N LYS A 90 18.17 4.51 -7.54
CA LYS A 90 19.21 5.26 -6.83
C LYS A 90 18.68 5.91 -5.55
N THR A 91 17.45 6.42 -5.57
CA THR A 91 16.80 6.96 -4.37
C THR A 91 16.56 5.86 -3.33
N ILE A 92 16.03 4.70 -3.76
CA ILE A 92 15.81 3.57 -2.86
C ILE A 92 17.13 3.07 -2.27
N GLU A 93 18.16 2.91 -3.11
CA GLU A 93 19.49 2.50 -2.69
C GLU A 93 20.10 3.48 -1.69
N GLY A 94 20.00 4.79 -1.95
CA GLY A 94 20.49 5.83 -1.04
C GLY A 94 19.81 5.76 0.34
N ASN A 95 18.48 5.67 0.35
CA ASN A 95 17.70 5.57 1.59
C ASN A 95 18.07 4.30 2.39
N PHE A 96 18.23 3.17 1.70
CA PHE A 96 18.57 1.90 2.35
C PHE A 96 20.00 1.90 2.90
N ARG A 97 20.97 2.50 2.16
CA ARG A 97 22.35 2.66 2.63
C ARG A 97 22.44 3.50 3.90
N THR A 98 21.71 4.63 3.96
CA THR A 98 21.70 5.48 5.15
C THR A 98 21.11 4.74 6.35
N ALA A 99 19.95 4.09 6.19
CA ALA A 99 19.31 3.34 7.27
C ALA A 99 20.20 2.21 7.81
N LEU A 100 20.88 1.47 6.94
CA LEU A 100 21.83 0.44 7.35
C LEU A 100 23.06 1.01 8.07
N ALA A 101 23.59 2.14 7.60
CA ALA A 101 24.75 2.77 8.24
C ALA A 101 24.40 3.26 9.65
N ASP A 102 23.22 3.85 9.82
CA ASP A 102 22.73 4.32 11.12
C ASP A 102 22.49 3.16 12.09
N ASP A 103 21.95 2.04 11.61
CA ASP A 103 21.69 0.84 12.41
C ASP A 103 23.00 0.20 12.91
N VAL A 104 23.96 -0.04 12.00
CA VAL A 104 25.28 -0.59 12.35
C VAL A 104 26.03 0.32 13.31
N LEU A 105 25.95 1.63 13.12
CA LEU A 105 26.58 2.59 14.03
C LEU A 105 25.89 2.58 15.40
N GLY A 106 24.57 2.50 15.44
CA GLY A 106 23.78 2.38 16.67
C GLY A 106 24.13 1.11 17.45
N GLU A 107 24.18 -0.04 16.78
CA GLU A 107 24.60 -1.32 17.36
C GLU A 107 26.03 -1.26 17.89
N TYR A 108 26.95 -0.67 17.12
CA TYR A 108 28.33 -0.50 17.56
C TYR A 108 28.44 0.37 18.82
N ILE A 109 27.75 1.51 18.86
CA ILE A 109 27.74 2.40 20.02
C ILE A 109 27.13 1.70 21.24
N ALA A 110 26.03 0.97 21.07
CA ALA A 110 25.37 0.23 22.14
C ALA A 110 26.31 -0.85 22.72
N GLU A 111 27.02 -1.59 21.87
CA GLU A 111 27.98 -2.60 22.29
C GLU A 111 29.20 -1.98 22.99
N VAL A 112 29.69 -0.82 22.51
CA VAL A 112 30.75 -0.06 23.18
C VAL A 112 30.30 0.42 24.56
N GLN A 113 29.09 0.98 24.70
CA GLN A 113 28.56 1.43 25.99
C GLN A 113 28.42 0.29 27.00
N LYS A 114 27.97 -0.89 26.52
CA LYS A 114 27.85 -2.11 27.30
C LYS A 114 29.22 -2.61 27.77
N ASN A 115 30.21 -2.67 26.87
CA ASN A 115 31.56 -3.13 27.19
C ASN A 115 32.37 -2.14 28.02
N ALA A 116 32.12 -0.83 27.86
CA ALA A 116 32.70 0.21 28.70
C ALA A 116 32.11 0.22 30.13
N GLY A 117 31.13 -0.63 30.43
CA GLY A 117 30.56 -0.78 31.77
C GLY A 117 29.84 0.47 32.25
N VAL A 118 29.22 1.24 31.34
CA VAL A 118 28.49 2.47 31.67
C VAL A 118 27.28 2.12 32.54
N SER A 119 27.47 2.10 33.87
CA SER A 119 26.39 2.02 34.83
C SER A 119 25.95 3.43 35.18
N VAL A 120 24.74 3.80 34.77
CA VAL A 120 24.15 5.06 35.22
C VAL A 120 23.70 4.86 36.66
N ASN A 121 24.41 5.48 37.60
CA ASN A 121 23.96 5.54 38.98
C ASN A 121 22.70 6.40 39.07
N GLN A 122 21.53 5.77 38.98
CA GLN A 122 20.24 6.46 38.95
C GLN A 122 19.98 7.33 40.19
N ALA A 123 20.61 7.03 41.33
CA ALA A 123 20.52 7.88 42.52
C ALA A 123 21.32 9.18 42.36
N ALA A 124 22.49 9.14 41.72
CA ALA A 124 23.28 10.33 41.41
C ALA A 124 22.62 11.20 40.33
N LEU A 125 22.01 10.57 39.32
CA LEU A 125 21.26 11.28 38.28
C LEU A 125 20.05 12.03 38.88
N ARG A 126 19.31 11.40 39.81
CA ARG A 126 18.17 12.03 40.51
C ARG A 126 18.58 13.24 41.36
N ARG A 127 19.75 13.20 42.03
CA ARG A 127 20.29 14.38 42.74
C ARG A 127 20.71 15.51 41.80
N ALA A 128 21.33 15.19 40.66
CA ALA A 128 21.80 16.19 39.71
C ALA A 128 20.66 16.94 39.01
N ILE A 129 19.50 16.30 38.80
CA ILE A 129 18.29 16.92 38.23
C ILE A 129 17.36 17.54 39.27
N GLY A 130 17.82 17.69 40.52
CA GLY A 130 17.10 18.41 41.58
C GLY A 130 16.00 17.62 42.28
N GLY A 131 16.02 16.28 42.22
CA GLY A 131 15.06 15.40 42.89
C GLY A 131 15.43 15.04 44.33
N GLU A 132 15.74 16.02 45.18
CA GLU A 132 15.68 15.97 46.66
C GLU A 132 15.28 17.42 47.04
N TYR A 133 14.02 17.76 47.35
CA TYR A 133 13.06 17.18 48.30
C TYR A 133 11.63 17.12 47.74
#